data_AF-A0A9P4JA77-F1
#
_entry.id   AF-A0A9P4JA77-F1
#
_cell.length_a   1.000
_cell.length_b   1.000
_cell.length_c   1.000
_cell.angle_alpha   90.00
_cell.angle_beta   90.00
_cell.angle_gamma   90.00
#
_symmetry.space_group_name_H-M   'P 1'
#
loop_
_entity.id
_entity.type
_entity.pdbx_description
1 polymer ?
#
loop_
_entity_poly.entity_id
_entity_poly.type
_entity_poly.pdbx_seq_one_letter_code
_entity_poly.pdbx_strand_id
1 'polypeptide(L)'
;MIIHFFRRTFLILFLFLLYILRGNVVIPNQPNPWRHDPTTEDARCAAYPDPGNIAVAVKTSAAYASLEQLNRIANIFHCLSPDRLLFLSDLDQTVGPYTLHNVLSQASPTLLNWHHDFSFYRKQERYAKRGLNVRDMNSKTPVLSPETSEAKEQELKILDKYKFLHMVEKAWELQPDMDWYVFADPSAYYFWPNLVRWLREIDPAQARFFGKASRIASSELDIANEQSGFVMSGAAVKLLVSKGTRVTKSWDKKVAQMENGQHVLATALHSEISLKLTDAWPLLIGETLGRIPFKQEIWCEPVVGLADVPSNLVLRLLNLEQSMLVDSKDAIFTYKHLFNELSTKMSVTTPYTFPDSPTSYLYRRMWDNIADSTQYEGENIDWKDPKMLADPNHFIHSLEDPNKTPSSCAKACDAFVQCTQFSYLEYEAKVIQSGRVLRSGGVCYLSTIFRFGVGRGINVWDDDGGDGRNPAGSVANTQLFFSAWNRQKWVDYSNGLRCH
;
A
#
# COMPACT_ATOMS: atom_id res chain seq x y z
N MET A 1 80.80 -10.24 -15.27
CA MET A 1 79.51 -10.00 -15.94
C MET A 1 78.35 -10.77 -15.31
N ILE A 2 78.51 -12.06 -14.98
CA ILE A 2 77.46 -12.91 -14.34
C ILE A 2 77.07 -12.45 -12.92
N ILE A 3 78.04 -11.98 -12.11
CA ILE A 3 77.79 -11.53 -10.73
C ILE A 3 76.93 -10.25 -10.66
N HIS A 4 77.07 -9.35 -11.65
CA HIS A 4 76.24 -8.14 -11.72
C HIS A 4 74.79 -8.42 -12.14
N PHE A 5 74.57 -9.49 -12.90
CA PHE A 5 73.23 -9.91 -13.30
C PHE A 5 72.47 -10.46 -12.10
N PHE A 6 73.05 -11.39 -11.34
CA PHE A 6 72.43 -11.94 -10.12
C PHE A 6 72.15 -10.88 -9.06
N ARG A 7 73.04 -9.90 -8.91
CA ARG A 7 72.86 -8.81 -7.92
C ARG A 7 71.70 -7.89 -8.28
N ARG A 8 71.45 -7.64 -9.57
CA ARG A 8 70.29 -6.86 -10.05
C ARG A 8 68.98 -7.63 -9.91
N THR A 9 68.97 -8.91 -10.27
CA THR A 9 67.78 -9.74 -10.16
C THR A 9 67.35 -9.92 -8.70
N PHE A 10 68.30 -10.11 -7.80
CA PHE A 10 68.01 -10.20 -6.36
C PHE A 10 67.49 -8.89 -5.79
N LEU A 11 68.04 -7.73 -6.20
CA LEU A 11 67.57 -6.43 -5.76
C LEU A 11 66.13 -6.15 -6.23
N ILE A 12 65.81 -6.51 -7.48
CA ILE A 12 64.47 -6.34 -8.05
C ILE A 12 63.47 -7.27 -7.35
N LEU A 13 63.82 -8.53 -7.12
CA LEU A 13 62.96 -9.46 -6.38
C LEU A 13 62.74 -9.02 -4.93
N PHE A 14 63.79 -8.52 -4.27
CA PHE A 14 63.71 -8.03 -2.89
C PHE A 14 62.83 -6.77 -2.79
N LEU A 15 62.95 -5.84 -3.73
CA LEU A 15 62.08 -4.66 -3.81
C LEU A 15 60.63 -5.03 -4.16
N PHE A 16 60.42 -6.04 -5.01
CA PHE A 16 59.08 -6.56 -5.32
C PHE A 16 58.43 -7.27 -4.13
N LEU A 17 59.20 -8.06 -3.37
CA LEU A 17 58.74 -8.68 -2.12
C LEU A 17 58.45 -7.65 -1.04
N LEU A 18 59.27 -6.60 -0.92
CA LEU A 18 58.98 -5.46 -0.03
C LEU A 18 57.71 -4.71 -0.47
N TYR A 19 57.46 -4.57 -1.77
CA TYR A 19 56.23 -3.99 -2.31
C TYR A 19 55.00 -4.86 -1.99
N ILE A 20 55.10 -6.19 -2.07
CA ILE A 20 54.00 -7.10 -1.70
C ILE A 20 53.78 -7.15 -0.17
N LEU A 21 54.85 -7.12 0.62
CA LEU A 21 54.77 -7.27 2.09
C LEU A 21 54.49 -5.96 2.84
N ARG A 22 54.83 -4.79 2.26
CA ARG A 22 54.58 -3.46 2.86
C ARG A 22 53.64 -2.58 2.05
N GLY A 23 53.34 -2.94 0.82
CA GLY A 23 52.32 -2.27 0.02
C GLY A 23 50.94 -2.61 0.56
N ASN A 24 50.55 -1.94 1.65
CA ASN A 24 49.17 -1.52 1.77
C ASN A 24 48.92 -0.68 0.53
N VAL A 25 48.34 -1.31 -0.49
CA VAL A 25 47.76 -0.63 -1.63
C VAL A 25 46.58 0.16 -1.05
N VAL A 26 46.89 1.31 -0.45
CA VAL A 26 45.99 2.45 -0.47
C VAL A 26 45.97 2.81 -1.94
N ILE A 27 45.10 2.15 -2.71
CA ILE A 27 44.57 2.76 -3.92
C ILE A 27 43.94 4.03 -3.36
N PRO A 28 44.48 5.24 -3.60
CA PRO A 28 43.65 6.41 -3.40
C PRO A 28 42.42 6.12 -4.25
N ASN A 29 41.25 5.98 -3.63
CA ASN A 29 40.00 5.90 -4.36
C ASN A 29 40.09 7.02 -5.39
N GLN A 30 40.29 6.67 -6.66
CA GLN A 30 40.12 7.62 -7.74
C GLN A 30 38.72 8.18 -7.48
N PRO A 31 38.53 9.49 -7.28
CA PRO A 31 37.19 10.04 -7.18
C PRO A 31 36.54 9.63 -8.49
N ASN A 32 35.64 8.65 -8.45
CA ASN A 32 34.91 8.24 -9.62
C ASN A 32 34.16 9.50 -10.04
N PRO A 33 34.42 10.08 -11.23
CA PRO A 33 33.68 11.27 -11.67
C PRO A 33 32.17 10.99 -11.81
N TRP A 34 31.77 9.71 -11.68
CA TRP A 34 30.41 9.21 -11.64
C TRP A 34 29.99 8.71 -10.24
N ARG A 35 30.60 9.23 -9.17
CA ARG A 35 30.07 9.01 -7.82
C ARG A 35 28.82 9.88 -7.69
N HIS A 36 27.67 9.28 -7.99
CA HIS A 36 26.37 9.88 -7.76
C HIS A 36 26.27 10.29 -6.29
N ASP A 37 26.20 11.59 -6.04
CA ASP A 37 25.84 12.14 -4.74
C ASP A 37 24.36 12.51 -4.82
N PRO A 38 23.46 11.69 -4.22
CA PRO A 38 22.03 11.95 -4.26
C PRO A 38 21.67 13.36 -3.79
N THR A 39 22.44 13.93 -2.86
CA THR A 39 22.17 15.27 -2.31
C THR A 39 22.46 16.41 -3.29
N THR A 40 23.17 16.14 -4.39
CA THR A 40 23.45 17.10 -5.46
C THR A 40 22.56 16.91 -6.68
N GLU A 41 22.05 15.69 -6.90
CA GLU A 41 21.28 15.31 -8.09
C GLU A 41 19.77 15.25 -7.84
N ASP A 42 19.34 15.09 -6.59
CA ASP A 42 17.93 14.95 -6.19
C ASP A 42 17.56 15.99 -5.12
N ALA A 43 16.61 16.88 -5.44
CA ALA A 43 16.16 17.94 -4.55
C ALA A 43 15.59 17.41 -3.22
N ARG A 44 15.07 16.17 -3.23
CA ARG A 44 14.56 15.48 -2.04
C ARG A 44 15.67 15.18 -1.06
N CYS A 45 16.76 14.64 -1.58
CA CYS A 45 17.93 14.28 -0.78
C CYS A 45 18.71 15.52 -0.38
N ALA A 46 18.67 16.59 -1.17
CA ALA A 46 19.26 17.89 -0.82
C ALA A 46 18.53 18.56 0.35
N ALA A 47 17.18 18.50 0.37
CA ALA A 47 16.37 19.09 1.43
C ALA A 47 16.34 18.21 2.69
N TYR A 48 16.19 16.90 2.51
CA TYR A 48 16.12 15.90 3.57
C TYR A 48 17.11 14.76 3.28
N PRO A 49 18.40 14.94 3.56
CA PRO A 49 19.40 13.89 3.37
C PRO A 49 19.15 12.72 4.32
N ASP A 50 19.78 11.59 4.02
CA ASP A 50 19.80 10.42 4.89
C ASP A 50 20.21 10.80 6.32
N PRO A 51 19.34 10.62 7.33
CA PRO A 51 19.67 10.93 8.71
C PRO A 51 20.63 9.91 9.33
N GLY A 52 20.89 8.77 8.68
CA GLY A 52 21.83 7.75 9.15
C GLY A 52 21.26 6.76 10.17
N ASN A 53 19.99 6.92 10.57
CA ASN A 53 19.36 6.18 11.67
C ASN A 53 18.03 5.49 11.28
N ILE A 54 17.72 5.40 9.98
CA ILE A 54 16.53 4.73 9.45
C ILE A 54 16.97 3.51 8.63
N ALA A 55 16.36 2.35 8.88
CA ALA A 55 16.40 1.20 7.98
C ALA A 55 15.05 0.99 7.30
N VAL A 56 15.07 0.70 6.00
CA VAL A 56 13.86 0.39 5.22
C VAL A 56 13.92 -1.08 4.82
N ALA A 57 12.93 -1.85 5.26
CA ALA A 57 12.79 -3.26 4.98
C ALA A 57 11.59 -3.51 4.07
N VAL A 58 11.85 -3.91 2.83
CA VAL A 58 10.83 -4.12 1.79
C VAL A 58 10.44 -5.60 1.77
N LYS A 59 9.22 -5.92 2.19
CA LYS A 59 8.70 -7.30 2.16
C LYS A 59 8.30 -7.67 0.73
N THR A 60 8.91 -8.70 0.16
CA THR A 60 8.55 -9.24 -1.16
C THR A 60 8.56 -10.77 -1.15
N SER A 61 8.22 -11.42 -2.26
CA SER A 61 8.34 -12.88 -2.43
C SER A 61 9.18 -13.17 -3.66
N ALA A 62 9.97 -14.23 -3.60
CA ALA A 62 10.88 -14.64 -4.67
C ALA A 62 10.15 -14.96 -5.99
N ALA A 63 8.89 -15.37 -5.90
CA ALA A 63 8.03 -15.63 -7.05
C ALA A 63 7.50 -14.34 -7.73
N TYR A 64 7.54 -13.19 -7.05
CA TYR A 64 7.04 -11.91 -7.58
C TYR A 64 8.14 -10.89 -7.86
N ALA A 65 9.25 -10.92 -7.11
CA ALA A 65 10.30 -9.91 -7.16
C ALA A 65 10.86 -9.71 -8.58
N SER A 66 10.54 -8.57 -9.19
CA SER A 66 11.03 -8.18 -10.51
C SER A 66 12.01 -7.02 -10.42
N LEU A 67 12.94 -6.93 -11.38
CA LEU A 67 13.88 -5.80 -11.44
C LEU A 67 13.14 -4.45 -11.54
N GLU A 68 11.99 -4.40 -12.22
CA GLU A 68 11.14 -3.21 -12.30
C GLU A 68 10.63 -2.79 -10.91
N GLN A 69 10.05 -3.73 -10.15
CA GLN A 69 9.53 -3.46 -8.80
C GLN A 69 10.64 -3.03 -7.83
N LEU A 70 11.81 -3.68 -7.90
CA LEU A 70 12.93 -3.35 -7.02
C LEU A 70 13.53 -1.98 -7.36
N ASN A 71 13.72 -1.67 -8.65
CA ASN A 71 14.15 -0.34 -9.10
C ASN A 71 13.15 0.76 -8.71
N ARG A 72 11.84 0.48 -8.83
CA ARG A 72 10.78 1.40 -8.40
C ARG A 72 10.95 1.79 -6.94
N ILE A 73 11.12 0.81 -6.04
CA ILE A 73 11.29 1.06 -4.60
C ILE A 73 12.64 1.72 -4.30
N ALA A 74 13.72 1.31 -4.96
CA ALA A 74 15.03 1.94 -4.81
C ALA A 74 15.00 3.43 -5.21
N ASN A 75 14.22 3.81 -6.22
CA ASN A 75 14.04 5.22 -6.62
C ASN A 75 13.22 6.03 -5.60
N ILE A 76 12.24 5.39 -4.95
CA ILE A 76 11.45 6.01 -3.88
C ILE A 76 12.36 6.34 -2.69
N PHE A 77 13.17 5.37 -2.25
CA PHE A 77 14.14 5.51 -1.16
C PHE A 77 15.54 5.88 -1.64
N HIS A 78 15.67 6.61 -2.74
CA HIS A 78 16.97 6.93 -3.34
C HIS A 78 17.90 7.69 -2.39
N CYS A 79 17.33 8.50 -1.50
CA CYS A 79 18.08 9.25 -0.51
C CYS A 79 18.66 8.38 0.61
N LEU A 80 18.14 7.17 0.81
CA LEU A 80 18.64 6.24 1.81
C LEU A 80 19.91 5.54 1.31
N SER A 81 20.88 5.37 2.19
CA SER A 81 22.10 4.63 1.91
C SER A 81 21.74 3.19 1.48
N PRO A 82 22.30 2.68 0.36
CA PRO A 82 21.88 1.40 -0.22
C PRO A 82 21.97 0.19 0.73
N ASP A 83 22.89 0.20 1.70
CA ASP A 83 23.04 -0.85 2.70
C ASP A 83 21.86 -0.91 3.71
N ARG A 84 21.16 0.22 3.91
CA ARG A 84 19.98 0.31 4.79
C ARG A 84 18.65 0.08 4.06
N LEU A 85 18.68 -0.13 2.74
CA LEU A 85 17.53 -0.60 1.96
C LEU A 85 17.57 -2.14 1.83
N LEU A 86 16.82 -2.82 2.68
CA LEU A 86 16.80 -4.28 2.78
C LEU A 86 15.64 -4.86 1.98
N PHE A 87 15.91 -5.77 1.05
CA PHE A 87 14.85 -6.56 0.39
C PHE A 87 14.69 -7.91 1.09
N LEU A 88 13.54 -8.09 1.74
CA LEU A 88 13.25 -9.26 2.57
C LEU A 88 12.26 -10.18 1.85
N SER A 89 12.69 -11.41 1.58
CA SER A 89 12.01 -12.39 0.72
C SER A 89 11.84 -13.74 1.42
N ASP A 90 11.18 -14.68 0.75
CA ASP A 90 11.03 -16.09 1.15
C ASP A 90 12.05 -17.02 0.49
N LEU A 91 13.04 -16.48 -0.24
CA LEU A 91 14.17 -17.20 -0.80
C LEU A 91 15.36 -16.25 -1.01
N ASP A 92 16.58 -16.74 -0.81
CA ASP A 92 17.79 -15.96 -1.09
C ASP A 92 17.97 -15.87 -2.61
N GLN A 93 18.02 -14.65 -3.13
CA GLN A 93 18.14 -14.39 -4.57
C GLN A 93 18.97 -13.14 -4.84
N THR A 94 19.49 -13.05 -6.05
CA THR A 94 20.04 -11.81 -6.60
C THR A 94 19.25 -11.45 -7.84
N VAL A 95 18.66 -10.24 -7.85
CA VAL A 95 17.87 -9.72 -8.96
C VAL A 95 18.47 -8.40 -9.39
N GLY A 96 19.22 -8.40 -10.50
CA GLY A 96 20.02 -7.25 -10.90
C GLY A 96 21.05 -6.88 -9.81
N PRO A 97 21.09 -5.62 -9.35
CA PRO A 97 22.02 -5.19 -8.30
C PRO A 97 21.52 -5.51 -6.87
N TYR A 98 20.30 -6.04 -6.71
CA TYR A 98 19.68 -6.21 -5.40
C TYR A 98 19.84 -7.63 -4.87
N THR A 99 20.20 -7.73 -3.60
CA THR A 99 20.18 -8.98 -2.83
C THR A 99 18.88 -9.09 -2.06
N LEU A 100 18.17 -10.21 -2.25
CA LEU A 100 16.97 -10.56 -1.51
C LEU A 100 17.38 -11.55 -0.41
N HIS A 101 17.00 -11.25 0.83
CA HIS A 101 17.33 -12.05 2.00
C HIS A 101 16.16 -12.94 2.41
N ASN A 102 16.40 -14.25 2.52
CA ASN A 102 15.42 -15.22 2.98
C ASN A 102 15.14 -15.07 4.47
N VAL A 103 13.99 -14.51 4.82
CA VAL A 103 13.56 -14.37 6.22
C VAL A 103 13.13 -15.71 6.82
N LEU A 104 12.68 -16.67 6.00
CA LEU A 104 12.18 -17.96 6.46
C LEU A 104 13.26 -19.02 6.62
N SER A 105 14.51 -18.74 6.21
CA SER A 105 15.65 -19.68 6.29
C SER A 105 15.91 -20.21 7.71
N GLN A 106 15.43 -19.50 8.74
CA GLN A 106 15.62 -19.81 10.15
C GLN A 106 14.34 -20.31 10.85
N ALA A 107 13.26 -20.51 10.10
CA ALA A 107 12.06 -21.17 10.61
C ALA A 107 12.36 -22.58 11.12
N SER A 108 11.50 -23.10 11.99
CA SER A 108 11.75 -24.40 12.63
C SER A 108 11.95 -25.52 11.59
N PRO A 109 12.85 -26.50 11.84
CA PRO A 109 13.08 -27.59 10.91
C PRO A 109 11.81 -28.39 10.57
N THR A 110 10.87 -28.48 11.50
CA THR A 110 9.57 -29.11 11.27
C THR A 110 8.74 -28.35 10.24
N LEU A 111 8.70 -27.02 10.31
CA LEU A 111 8.02 -26.19 9.32
C LEU A 111 8.65 -26.34 7.94
N LEU A 112 9.95 -26.09 7.85
CA LEU A 112 10.69 -26.11 6.59
C LEU A 112 10.55 -27.45 5.85
N ASN A 113 10.73 -28.56 6.57
CA ASN A 113 10.79 -29.88 5.95
C ASN A 113 9.42 -30.53 5.73
N TRP A 114 8.45 -30.33 6.64
CA TRP A 114 7.28 -31.20 6.72
C TRP A 114 5.94 -30.48 6.74
N HIS A 115 5.88 -29.22 7.19
CA HIS A 115 4.58 -28.53 7.30
C HIS A 115 4.01 -28.19 5.92
N HIS A 116 2.69 -28.32 5.79
CA HIS A 116 1.99 -28.13 4.52
C HIS A 116 2.00 -26.66 4.06
N ASP A 117 1.90 -25.68 4.97
CA ASP A 117 2.07 -24.24 4.66
C ASP A 117 3.39 -23.91 3.94
N PHE A 118 4.42 -24.74 4.08
CA PHE A 118 5.73 -24.56 3.44
C PHE A 118 5.86 -25.35 2.12
N SER A 119 4.75 -25.87 1.55
CA SER A 119 4.73 -26.56 0.25
C SER A 119 5.33 -25.67 -0.85
N PHE A 120 4.88 -24.42 -0.89
CA PHE A 120 5.32 -23.42 -1.87
C PHE A 120 6.80 -23.06 -1.66
N TYR A 121 7.21 -22.78 -0.42
CA TYR A 121 8.62 -22.55 -0.08
C TYR A 121 9.54 -23.68 -0.59
N ARG A 122 9.21 -24.94 -0.29
CA ARG A 122 9.99 -26.10 -0.78
C ARG A 122 9.95 -26.22 -2.31
N LYS A 123 8.86 -25.82 -2.97
CA LYS A 123 8.75 -25.79 -4.44
C LYS A 123 9.70 -24.73 -5.02
N GLN A 124 9.76 -23.54 -4.43
CA GLN A 124 10.71 -22.47 -4.80
C GLN A 124 12.16 -22.93 -4.64
N GLU A 125 12.52 -23.52 -3.50
CA GLU A 125 13.88 -24.06 -3.29
C GLU A 125 14.26 -25.11 -4.33
N ARG A 126 13.34 -26.01 -4.70
CA ARG A 126 13.60 -27.02 -5.75
C ARG A 126 13.81 -26.38 -7.12
N TYR A 127 13.06 -25.32 -7.46
CA TYR A 127 13.25 -24.59 -8.71
C TYR A 127 14.63 -23.92 -8.74
N ALA A 128 14.98 -23.18 -7.69
CA ALA A 128 16.26 -22.51 -7.58
C ALA A 128 17.44 -23.48 -7.62
N LYS A 129 17.37 -24.62 -6.90
CA LYS A 129 18.40 -25.68 -6.94
C LYS A 129 18.60 -26.30 -8.32
N ARG A 130 17.61 -26.22 -9.21
CA ARG A 130 17.67 -26.67 -10.60
C ARG A 130 18.14 -25.59 -11.57
N GLY A 131 18.46 -24.38 -11.08
CA GLY A 131 18.79 -23.23 -11.93
C GLY A 131 17.59 -22.66 -12.70
N LEU A 132 16.36 -23.02 -12.30
CA LEU A 132 15.14 -22.49 -12.91
C LEU A 132 14.79 -21.13 -12.30
N ASN A 133 14.19 -20.25 -13.09
CA ASN A 133 13.69 -18.98 -12.60
C ASN A 133 12.43 -19.22 -11.75
N VAL A 134 12.51 -18.90 -10.46
CA VAL A 134 11.41 -19.08 -9.49
C VAL A 134 10.17 -18.25 -9.88
N ARG A 135 10.37 -17.13 -10.58
CA ARG A 135 9.26 -16.29 -11.07
C ARG A 135 8.40 -17.00 -12.12
N ASP A 136 8.94 -18.00 -12.81
CA ASP A 136 8.17 -18.80 -13.77
C ASP A 136 7.08 -19.61 -13.06
N MET A 137 7.19 -19.83 -11.74
CA MET A 137 6.14 -20.46 -10.94
C MET A 137 4.86 -19.61 -10.87
N ASN A 138 5.02 -18.29 -10.91
CA ASN A 138 3.95 -17.30 -10.87
C ASN A 138 3.45 -16.89 -12.26
N SER A 139 4.18 -17.25 -13.32
CA SER A 139 3.62 -17.14 -14.66
C SER A 139 2.34 -17.97 -14.77
N LYS A 140 1.31 -17.42 -15.42
CA LYS A 140 0.19 -18.24 -15.94
C LYS A 140 0.88 -19.37 -16.70
N THR A 141 0.72 -20.58 -16.19
CA THR A 141 1.56 -21.74 -16.47
C THR A 141 1.83 -21.94 -17.96
N PRO A 142 2.89 -22.67 -18.37
CA PRO A 142 2.88 -23.28 -19.69
C PRO A 142 1.55 -24.01 -19.83
N VAL A 143 0.92 -23.89 -21.00
CA VAL A 143 -0.45 -24.24 -21.42
C VAL A 143 -1.05 -25.58 -20.91
N LEU A 144 -0.32 -26.40 -20.15
CA LEU A 144 -0.62 -27.78 -19.78
C LEU A 144 -0.62 -28.09 -18.26
N SER A 145 -0.48 -27.12 -17.35
CA SER A 145 -0.56 -27.41 -15.89
C SER A 145 -1.96 -27.16 -15.31
N PRO A 146 -2.49 -28.07 -14.47
CA PRO A 146 -3.83 -28.00 -13.89
C PRO A 146 -3.97 -27.05 -12.68
N GLU A 147 -2.91 -26.36 -12.25
CA GLU A 147 -2.96 -25.43 -11.11
C GLU A 147 -3.61 -24.09 -11.52
N THR A 148 -4.71 -23.72 -10.86
CA THR A 148 -5.37 -22.42 -11.05
C THR A 148 -4.56 -21.28 -10.42
N SER A 149 -4.71 -20.05 -10.92
CA SER A 149 -4.06 -18.85 -10.34
C SER A 149 -4.47 -18.61 -8.89
N GLU A 150 -5.73 -18.94 -8.55
CA GLU A 150 -6.29 -18.77 -7.20
C GLU A 150 -5.63 -19.68 -6.17
N ALA A 151 -5.39 -20.96 -6.52
CA ALA A 151 -4.73 -21.89 -5.61
C ALA A 151 -3.30 -21.44 -5.29
N LYS A 152 -2.57 -20.94 -6.29
CA LYS A 152 -1.21 -20.40 -6.10
C LYS A 152 -1.21 -19.15 -5.22
N GLU A 153 -2.12 -18.22 -5.47
CA GLU A 153 -2.27 -17.01 -4.66
C GLU A 153 -2.57 -17.37 -3.20
N GLN A 154 -3.38 -18.40 -2.97
CA GLN A 154 -3.67 -18.90 -1.63
C GLN A 154 -2.43 -19.50 -0.95
N GLU A 155 -1.64 -20.33 -1.64
CA GLU A 155 -0.39 -20.89 -1.08
C GLU A 155 0.60 -19.79 -0.68
N LEU A 156 0.72 -18.75 -1.52
CA LEU A 156 1.57 -17.59 -1.24
C LEU A 156 1.09 -16.80 -0.03
N LYS A 157 -0.22 -16.53 0.07
CA LYS A 157 -0.83 -15.87 1.24
C LYS A 157 -0.59 -16.67 2.52
N ILE A 158 -0.70 -18.00 2.45
CA ILE A 158 -0.44 -18.88 3.59
C ILE A 158 1.03 -18.77 4.04
N LEU A 159 1.97 -18.82 3.10
CA LEU A 159 3.40 -18.68 3.41
C LEU A 159 3.73 -17.30 3.98
N ASP A 160 3.08 -16.25 3.49
CA ASP A 160 3.36 -14.87 3.88
C ASP A 160 3.08 -14.59 5.37
N LYS A 161 2.16 -15.36 5.99
CA LYS A 161 1.91 -15.32 7.44
C LYS A 161 3.18 -15.45 8.27
N TYR A 162 4.12 -16.30 7.85
CA TYR A 162 5.35 -16.57 8.59
C TYR A 162 6.40 -15.48 8.42
N LYS A 163 6.28 -14.60 7.43
CA LYS A 163 7.35 -13.64 7.12
C LYS A 163 7.38 -12.44 8.06
N PHE A 164 6.25 -12.00 8.60
CA PHE A 164 6.16 -10.72 9.31
C PHE A 164 6.99 -10.65 10.59
N LEU A 165 7.01 -11.69 11.40
CA LEU A 165 7.83 -11.71 12.61
C LEU A 165 9.30 -11.98 12.27
N HIS A 166 9.54 -12.91 11.33
CA HIS A 166 10.89 -13.25 10.86
C HIS A 166 11.59 -12.08 10.18
N MET A 167 10.86 -11.23 9.44
CA MET A 167 11.44 -10.06 8.78
C MET A 167 11.85 -8.97 9.77
N VAL A 168 11.19 -8.87 10.93
CA VAL A 168 11.60 -7.94 12.01
C VAL A 168 12.92 -8.41 12.62
N GLU A 169 13.03 -9.70 12.95
CA GLU A 169 14.30 -10.28 13.42
C GLU A 169 15.40 -10.12 12.36
N LYS A 170 15.09 -10.38 11.08
CA LYS A 170 16.05 -10.27 9.99
C LYS A 170 16.51 -8.84 9.74
N ALA A 171 15.61 -7.86 9.82
CA ALA A 171 15.96 -6.45 9.69
C ALA A 171 16.92 -6.01 10.81
N TRP A 172 16.68 -6.46 12.04
CA TRP A 172 17.60 -6.23 13.17
C TRP A 172 18.96 -6.91 12.98
N GLU A 173 18.99 -8.16 12.49
CA GLU A 173 20.24 -8.87 12.20
C GLU A 173 21.11 -8.15 11.16
N LEU A 174 20.48 -7.58 10.13
CA LEU A 174 21.17 -6.93 9.01
C LEU A 174 21.55 -5.47 9.32
N GLN A 175 20.70 -4.75 10.05
CA GLN A 175 20.88 -3.34 10.40
C GLN A 175 20.53 -3.15 11.88
N PRO A 176 21.41 -3.53 12.83
CA PRO A 176 21.14 -3.38 14.26
C PRO A 176 21.19 -1.92 14.71
N ASP A 177 20.55 -1.63 15.84
CA ASP A 177 20.59 -0.34 16.56
C ASP A 177 20.19 0.89 15.72
N MET A 178 19.27 0.72 14.75
CA MET A 178 18.63 1.84 14.06
C MET A 178 17.53 2.46 14.93
N ASP A 179 17.34 3.78 14.84
CA ASP A 179 16.26 4.48 15.54
C ASP A 179 14.89 4.12 14.98
N TRP A 180 14.81 3.82 13.68
CA TRP A 180 13.57 3.51 13.00
C TRP A 180 13.71 2.37 11.99
N TYR A 181 12.74 1.47 11.99
CA TYR A 181 12.56 0.41 11.00
C TYR A 181 11.24 0.64 10.26
N VAL A 182 11.33 0.96 8.96
CA VAL A 182 10.19 1.16 8.07
C VAL A 182 9.98 -0.11 7.25
N PHE A 183 8.88 -0.81 7.47
CA PHE A 183 8.52 -2.01 6.73
C PHE A 183 7.59 -1.64 5.59
N ALA A 184 8.13 -1.65 4.37
CA ALA A 184 7.47 -1.18 3.17
C ALA A 184 6.93 -2.33 2.30
N ASP A 185 5.81 -2.07 1.63
CA ASP A 185 5.30 -2.93 0.56
C ASP A 185 5.87 -2.50 -0.80
N PRO A 186 6.19 -3.42 -1.72
CA PRO A 186 6.74 -3.12 -3.04
C PRO A 186 5.79 -2.36 -3.97
N SER A 187 4.51 -2.27 -3.65
CA SER A 187 3.50 -1.46 -4.35
C SER A 187 3.27 -0.08 -3.70
N ALA A 188 3.83 0.18 -2.52
CA ALA A 188 3.65 1.45 -1.83
C ALA A 188 4.46 2.59 -2.47
N TYR A 189 4.09 3.83 -2.16
CA TYR A 189 4.91 5.03 -2.41
C TYR A 189 5.10 5.79 -1.10
N TYR A 190 6.34 6.21 -0.81
CA TYR A 190 6.67 6.98 0.39
C TYR A 190 7.24 8.33 0.00
N PHE A 191 6.69 9.39 0.58
CA PHE A 191 7.23 10.74 0.43
C PHE A 191 8.38 10.91 1.42
N TRP A 192 9.61 10.72 0.95
CA TRP A 192 10.81 10.66 1.80
C TRP A 192 10.98 11.88 2.74
N PRO A 193 10.85 13.13 2.27
CA PRO A 193 10.87 14.33 3.12
C PRO A 193 9.84 14.28 4.26
N ASN A 194 8.61 13.89 3.94
CA ASN A 194 7.52 13.79 4.91
C ASN A 194 7.79 12.67 5.91
N LEU A 195 8.27 11.51 5.46
CA LEU A 195 8.65 10.39 6.31
C LEU A 195 9.74 10.80 7.31
N VAL A 196 10.84 11.38 6.83
CA VAL A 196 11.95 11.83 7.70
C VAL A 196 11.47 12.89 8.69
N ARG A 197 10.65 13.84 8.23
CA ARG A 197 10.09 14.88 9.11
C ARG A 197 9.20 14.27 10.20
N TRP A 198 8.29 13.38 9.84
CA TRP A 198 7.41 12.70 10.79
C TRP A 198 8.20 11.93 11.86
N LEU A 199 9.23 11.18 11.45
CA LEU A 199 10.02 10.38 12.39
C LEU A 199 10.94 11.23 13.30
N ARG A 200 11.30 12.45 12.89
CA ARG A 200 12.07 13.40 13.73
C ARG A 200 11.25 13.98 14.89
N GLU A 201 9.93 14.04 14.76
CA GLU A 201 9.04 14.60 15.78
C GLU A 201 8.74 13.61 16.93
N ILE A 202 9.19 12.35 16.80
CA ILE A 202 8.87 11.27 17.72
C ILE A 202 10.15 10.75 18.36
N ASP A 203 10.12 10.55 19.68
CA ASP A 203 11.22 9.95 20.43
C ASP A 203 11.39 8.44 20.08
N PRO A 204 12.48 8.03 19.39
CA PRO A 204 12.70 6.64 19.00
C PRO A 204 13.10 5.74 20.17
N ALA A 205 13.44 6.30 21.33
CA ALA A 205 13.75 5.53 22.55
C ALA A 205 12.49 4.93 23.19
N GLN A 206 11.30 5.43 22.82
CA GLN A 206 10.03 4.87 23.26
C GLN A 206 9.58 3.78 22.29
N ALA A 207 9.08 2.66 22.82
CA ALA A 207 8.54 1.59 21.99
C ALA A 207 7.30 2.09 21.23
N ARG A 208 7.42 2.18 19.91
CA ARG A 208 6.36 2.59 18.98
C ARG A 208 6.16 1.57 17.87
N PHE A 209 4.90 1.39 17.50
CA PHE A 209 4.46 0.60 16.36
C PHE A 209 3.33 1.37 15.66
N PHE A 210 3.62 1.90 14.48
CA PHE A 210 2.73 2.74 13.68
C PHE A 210 2.32 2.05 12.40
N GLY A 211 1.09 2.30 11.96
CA GLY A 211 0.57 1.79 10.68
C GLY A 211 -0.87 2.28 10.50
N LYS A 212 -1.41 2.18 9.29
CA LYS A 212 -2.82 2.45 9.06
C LYS A 212 -3.65 1.33 9.67
N ALA A 213 -4.41 1.62 10.72
CA ALA A 213 -5.15 0.61 11.46
C ALA A 213 -6.24 -0.04 10.60
N SER A 214 -6.31 -1.36 10.68
CA SER A 214 -7.38 -2.19 10.12
C SER A 214 -7.84 -3.16 11.19
N ARG A 215 -9.17 -3.34 11.32
CA ARG A 215 -9.73 -4.35 12.21
C ARG A 215 -9.87 -5.67 11.48
N ILE A 216 -9.64 -6.75 12.20
CA ILE A 216 -10.00 -8.11 11.79
C ILE A 216 -11.07 -8.62 12.74
N ALA A 217 -12.08 -9.32 12.21
CA ALA A 217 -13.20 -9.80 13.03
C ALA A 217 -12.76 -10.82 14.10
N SER A 218 -11.61 -11.46 13.89
CA SER A 218 -11.06 -12.51 14.74
C SER A 218 -10.19 -12.01 15.91
N SER A 219 -9.96 -10.70 16.04
CA SER A 219 -9.07 -10.13 17.07
C SER A 219 -9.53 -8.77 17.59
N GLU A 220 -9.30 -8.55 18.88
CA GLU A 220 -9.48 -7.24 19.54
C GLU A 220 -8.30 -6.28 19.29
N LEU A 221 -7.27 -6.74 18.57
CA LEU A 221 -6.11 -5.93 18.19
C LEU A 221 -6.29 -5.37 16.78
N ASP A 222 -6.00 -4.07 16.63
CA ASP A 222 -5.82 -3.48 15.31
C ASP A 222 -4.54 -4.01 14.66
N ILE A 223 -4.61 -4.29 13.36
CA ILE A 223 -3.48 -4.70 12.53
C ILE A 223 -3.10 -3.57 11.56
N ALA A 224 -1.83 -3.48 11.19
CA ALA A 224 -1.41 -2.53 10.17
C ALA A 224 -1.89 -2.99 8.79
N ASN A 225 -2.38 -2.07 7.96
CA ASN A 225 -2.67 -2.36 6.56
C ASN A 225 -1.39 -2.79 5.83
N GLU A 226 -1.48 -3.87 5.05
CA GLU A 226 -0.32 -4.46 4.38
C GLU A 226 0.37 -3.49 3.44
N GLN A 227 -0.42 -2.88 2.55
CA GLN A 227 0.06 -2.17 1.39
C GLN A 227 0.56 -0.77 1.74
N SER A 228 0.09 -0.17 2.83
CA SER A 228 0.66 1.08 3.35
C SER A 228 1.95 0.87 4.14
N GLY A 229 2.29 -0.39 4.45
CA GLY A 229 3.38 -0.73 5.35
C GLY A 229 3.15 -0.29 6.80
N PHE A 230 4.22 -0.40 7.60
CA PHE A 230 4.23 -0.02 9.01
C PHE A 230 5.62 0.43 9.47
N VAL A 231 5.69 1.13 10.61
CA VAL A 231 6.93 1.64 11.18
C VAL A 231 7.08 1.17 12.62
N MET A 232 8.28 0.77 13.00
CA MET A 232 8.64 0.44 14.37
C MET A 232 9.83 1.28 14.83
N SER A 233 9.76 1.79 16.05
CA SER A 233 10.95 2.36 16.71
C SER A 233 12.02 1.29 16.93
N GLY A 234 13.29 1.69 16.94
CA GLY A 234 14.41 0.85 17.32
C GLY A 234 14.25 0.24 18.71
N ALA A 235 13.71 1.00 19.67
CA ALA A 235 13.38 0.51 21.01
C ALA A 235 12.40 -0.68 20.97
N ALA A 236 11.32 -0.59 20.18
CA ALA A 236 10.37 -1.69 20.03
C ALA A 236 11.00 -2.94 19.41
N VAL A 237 11.78 -2.77 18.33
CA VAL A 237 12.46 -3.90 17.67
C VAL A 237 13.46 -4.55 18.63
N LYS A 238 14.30 -3.75 19.29
CA LYS A 238 15.27 -4.21 20.29
C LYS A 238 14.61 -4.95 21.44
N LEU A 239 13.53 -4.40 22.00
CA LEU A 239 12.76 -5.06 23.07
C LEU A 239 12.21 -6.42 22.63
N LEU A 240 11.69 -6.51 21.41
CA LEU A 240 11.18 -7.77 20.86
C LEU A 240 12.30 -8.81 20.71
N VAL A 241 13.42 -8.44 20.09
CA VAL A 241 14.51 -9.40 19.76
C VAL A 241 15.45 -9.71 20.94
N SER A 242 15.51 -8.84 21.96
CA SER A 242 16.40 -9.00 23.12
C SER A 242 15.94 -10.03 24.16
N LYS A 243 14.72 -10.57 24.04
CA LYS A 243 14.10 -11.49 25.02
C LYS A 243 14.70 -12.91 25.10
N GLY A 244 15.86 -13.17 24.51
CA GLY A 244 16.54 -14.47 24.53
C GLY A 244 16.38 -15.23 23.21
N THR A 245 16.19 -16.56 23.24
CA THR A 245 16.00 -17.36 22.02
C THR A 245 14.98 -16.69 21.09
N ARG A 246 15.36 -16.52 19.82
CA ARG A 246 14.53 -15.96 18.73
C ARG A 246 13.04 -16.16 18.98
N VAL A 247 12.31 -15.05 19.11
CA VAL A 247 10.86 -15.04 19.37
C VAL A 247 10.14 -15.85 18.30
N THR A 248 10.61 -15.80 17.06
CA THR A 248 10.11 -16.63 15.96
C THR A 248 10.03 -18.12 16.27
N LYS A 249 10.98 -18.71 17.03
CA LYS A 249 10.96 -20.15 17.36
C LYS A 249 9.76 -20.57 18.21
N SER A 250 9.32 -19.72 19.13
CA SER A 250 8.13 -20.02 19.96
C SER A 250 6.82 -19.71 19.21
N TRP A 251 6.90 -18.82 18.21
CA TRP A 251 5.77 -18.37 17.42
C TRP A 251 5.45 -19.22 16.20
N ASP A 252 6.45 -19.87 15.60
CA ASP A 252 6.31 -20.72 14.41
C ASP A 252 5.16 -21.74 14.50
N LYS A 253 4.87 -22.26 15.71
CA LYS A 253 3.77 -23.21 15.93
C LYS A 253 2.39 -22.56 16.03
N LYS A 254 2.33 -21.27 16.36
CA LYS A 254 1.09 -20.48 16.53
C LYS A 254 0.60 -19.91 15.20
N VAL A 255 1.52 -19.54 14.31
CA VAL A 255 1.23 -18.85 13.03
C VAL A 255 0.22 -19.62 12.16
N ALA A 256 0.25 -20.95 12.16
CA ALA A 256 -0.64 -21.77 11.34
C ALA A 256 -2.13 -21.46 11.58
N GLN A 257 -2.51 -21.13 12.82
CA GLN A 257 -3.90 -20.86 13.23
C GLN A 257 -4.31 -19.39 13.09
N MET A 258 -3.41 -18.52 12.63
CA MET A 258 -3.67 -17.09 12.50
C MET A 258 -4.14 -16.74 11.09
N GLU A 259 -4.96 -15.70 11.00
CA GLU A 259 -5.62 -15.27 9.76
C GLU A 259 -4.63 -14.75 8.71
N ASN A 260 -3.66 -13.92 9.13
CA ASN A 260 -2.66 -13.30 8.26
C ASN A 260 -1.40 -12.91 9.06
N GLY A 261 -0.34 -12.48 8.39
CA GLY A 261 0.95 -12.16 9.02
C GLY A 261 0.94 -10.86 9.86
N GLN A 262 0.05 -9.93 9.55
CA GLN A 262 -0.15 -8.71 10.33
C GLN A 262 -0.78 -9.04 11.68
N HIS A 263 -1.73 -9.98 11.70
CA HIS A 263 -2.28 -10.54 12.93
C HIS A 263 -1.18 -11.23 13.76
N VAL A 264 -0.30 -12.02 13.13
CA VAL A 264 0.87 -12.61 13.82
C VAL A 264 1.70 -11.53 14.50
N LEU A 265 2.07 -10.49 13.76
CA LEU A 265 2.92 -9.41 14.28
C LEU A 265 2.24 -8.64 15.42
N ALA A 266 0.98 -8.22 15.24
CA ALA A 266 0.24 -7.47 16.25
C ALA A 266 0.10 -8.27 17.55
N THR A 267 -0.25 -9.55 17.46
CA THR A 267 -0.37 -10.41 18.64
C THR A 267 0.99 -10.66 19.29
N ALA A 268 2.06 -10.83 18.51
CA ALA A 268 3.41 -10.99 19.05
C ALA A 268 3.90 -9.74 19.78
N LEU A 269 3.74 -8.56 19.19
CA LEU A 269 4.09 -7.29 19.84
C LEU A 269 3.28 -7.09 21.13
N HIS A 270 1.99 -7.41 21.10
CA HIS A 270 1.14 -7.27 22.26
C HIS A 270 1.50 -8.23 23.39
N SER A 271 1.66 -9.53 23.11
CA SER A 271 1.93 -10.51 24.16
C SER A 271 3.37 -10.49 24.66
N GLU A 272 4.33 -10.20 23.77
CA GLU A 272 5.74 -10.23 24.12
C GLU A 272 6.17 -8.91 24.76
N ILE A 273 5.73 -7.75 24.28
CA ILE A 273 6.23 -6.45 24.79
C ILE A 273 5.12 -5.46 25.14
N SER A 274 3.87 -5.92 25.25
CA SER A 274 2.70 -5.09 25.60
C SER A 274 2.49 -3.90 24.67
N LEU A 275 2.95 -4.01 23.42
CA LEU A 275 2.87 -2.95 22.42
C LEU A 275 1.66 -3.18 21.50
N LYS A 276 0.84 -2.14 21.33
CA LYS A 276 -0.29 -2.11 20.40
C LYS A 276 0.01 -1.20 19.23
N LEU A 277 -0.65 -1.45 18.10
CA LEU A 277 -0.61 -0.55 16.96
C LEU A 277 -1.16 0.82 17.36
N THR A 278 -0.44 1.87 16.98
CA THR A 278 -0.93 3.24 16.97
C THR A 278 -1.33 3.58 15.55
N ASP A 279 -2.59 3.97 15.34
CA ASP A 279 -3.07 4.35 14.02
C ASP A 279 -2.30 5.57 13.51
N ALA A 280 -1.79 5.47 12.30
CA ALA A 280 -1.02 6.51 11.63
C ALA A 280 -1.82 7.18 10.50
N TRP A 281 -3.11 6.86 10.34
CA TRP A 281 -3.99 7.65 9.47
C TRP A 281 -4.16 9.06 10.06
N PRO A 282 -4.04 10.15 9.27
CA PRO A 282 -4.01 10.21 7.80
C PRO A 282 -2.61 10.23 7.17
N LEU A 283 -1.52 10.07 7.92
CA LEU A 283 -0.16 10.10 7.37
C LEU A 283 0.12 8.89 6.46
N LEU A 284 -0.28 7.70 6.91
CA LEU A 284 -0.23 6.47 6.11
C LEU A 284 -1.62 6.15 5.55
N ILE A 285 -1.74 6.12 4.23
CA ILE A 285 -3.00 5.85 3.52
C ILE A 285 -3.00 4.41 3.05
N GLY A 286 -3.90 3.59 3.62
CA GLY A 286 -4.10 2.19 3.19
C GLY A 286 -5.28 1.99 2.25
N GLU A 287 -5.98 3.06 1.90
CA GLU A 287 -6.98 3.08 0.84
C GLU A 287 -6.30 3.04 -0.54
N THR A 288 -6.86 2.30 -1.49
CA THR A 288 -6.49 2.50 -2.90
C THR A 288 -6.88 3.92 -3.33
N LEU A 289 -6.16 4.48 -4.31
CA LEU A 289 -6.26 5.90 -4.69
C LEU A 289 -7.70 6.39 -4.96
N GLY A 290 -8.56 5.52 -5.50
CA GLY A 290 -9.97 5.82 -5.74
C GLY A 290 -10.82 5.97 -4.47
N ARG A 291 -10.40 5.32 -3.38
CA ARG A 291 -11.16 5.21 -2.12
C ARG A 291 -10.77 6.28 -1.10
N ILE A 292 -9.72 7.06 -1.36
CA ILE A 292 -9.23 8.11 -0.44
C ILE A 292 -10.35 9.13 -0.17
N PRO A 293 -10.72 9.36 1.11
CA PRO A 293 -11.82 10.22 1.51
C PRO A 293 -11.38 11.69 1.60
N PHE A 294 -11.24 12.39 0.48
CA PHE A 294 -10.86 13.81 0.52
C PHE A 294 -11.95 14.62 1.24
N LYS A 295 -11.56 15.31 2.31
CA LYS A 295 -12.43 16.09 3.19
C LYS A 295 -11.68 17.20 3.91
N GLN A 296 -12.39 18.06 4.64
CA GLN A 296 -11.80 19.26 5.25
C GLN A 296 -10.62 18.93 6.14
N GLU A 297 -10.83 17.96 7.02
CA GLU A 297 -10.02 17.72 8.20
C GLU A 297 -8.63 17.22 7.81
N ILE A 298 -8.53 16.57 6.64
CA ILE A 298 -7.28 16.00 6.16
C ILE A 298 -6.68 16.78 4.98
N TRP A 299 -7.36 17.81 4.48
CA TRP A 299 -6.98 18.49 3.23
C TRP A 299 -5.54 19.01 3.23
N CYS A 300 -5.10 19.48 4.39
CA CYS A 300 -3.78 20.06 4.61
C CYS A 300 -2.83 19.12 5.37
N GLU A 301 -3.29 17.93 5.73
CA GLU A 301 -2.46 16.96 6.43
C GLU A 301 -1.36 16.41 5.51
N PRO A 302 -0.18 16.07 6.06
CA PRO A 302 0.89 15.46 5.29
C PRO A 302 0.50 14.05 4.83
N VAL A 303 0.97 13.66 3.65
CA VAL A 303 0.91 12.27 3.20
C VAL A 303 2.32 11.69 3.29
N VAL A 304 2.52 10.69 4.14
CA VAL A 304 3.81 9.99 4.29
C VAL A 304 3.88 8.78 3.37
N GLY A 305 2.81 7.98 3.31
CA GLY A 305 2.78 6.72 2.57
C GLY A 305 1.45 6.48 1.87
N LEU A 306 1.52 5.96 0.65
CA LEU A 306 0.36 5.56 -0.17
C LEU A 306 0.44 4.07 -0.47
N ALA A 307 -0.65 3.35 -0.22
CA ALA A 307 -0.83 1.97 -0.63
C ALA A 307 -1.11 1.83 -2.13
N ASP A 308 -0.62 0.73 -2.72
CA ASP A 308 -1.01 0.22 -4.04
C ASP A 308 -0.95 1.28 -5.17
N VAL A 309 0.21 1.91 -5.33
CA VAL A 309 0.42 3.00 -6.30
C VAL A 309 0.95 2.43 -7.63
N PRO A 310 0.25 2.64 -8.76
CA PRO A 310 0.68 2.11 -10.04
C PRO A 310 1.94 2.82 -10.56
N SER A 311 2.79 2.10 -11.31
CA SER A 311 4.11 2.59 -11.77
C SER A 311 4.05 3.92 -12.53
N ASN A 312 3.01 4.15 -13.33
CA ASN A 312 2.84 5.41 -14.07
C ASN A 312 2.60 6.62 -13.16
N LEU A 313 1.96 6.43 -11.99
CA LEU A 313 1.76 7.50 -11.02
C LEU A 313 3.01 7.73 -10.16
N VAL A 314 3.76 6.68 -9.82
CA VAL A 314 5.01 6.80 -9.04
C VAL A 314 5.97 7.81 -9.66
N LEU A 315 6.22 7.73 -10.97
CA LEU A 315 7.11 8.67 -11.65
C LEU A 315 6.61 10.11 -11.60
N ARG A 316 5.30 10.32 -11.65
CA ARG A 316 4.72 11.67 -11.54
C ARG A 316 4.83 12.21 -10.12
N LEU A 317 4.58 11.39 -9.11
CA LEU A 317 4.75 11.76 -7.72
C LEU A 317 6.21 12.10 -7.41
N LEU A 318 7.18 11.32 -7.93
CA LEU A 318 8.61 11.62 -7.81
C LEU A 318 8.97 12.99 -8.41
N ASN A 319 8.45 13.28 -9.61
CA ASN A 319 8.72 14.56 -10.25
C ASN A 319 8.05 15.72 -9.51
N LEU A 320 6.84 15.52 -9.01
CA LEU A 320 6.10 16.52 -8.24
C LEU A 320 6.81 16.82 -6.93
N GLU A 321 7.22 15.80 -6.18
CA GLU A 321 7.98 15.92 -4.94
C GLU A 321 9.29 16.69 -5.14
N GLN A 322 10.06 16.36 -6.19
CA GLN A 322 11.27 17.10 -6.54
C GLN A 322 10.97 18.56 -6.89
N SER A 323 9.97 18.83 -7.73
CA SER A 323 9.62 20.20 -8.14
C SER A 323 9.22 21.08 -6.95
N MET A 324 8.42 20.53 -6.02
CA MET A 324 7.99 21.24 -4.83
C MET A 324 9.18 21.64 -3.94
N LEU A 325 10.19 20.78 -3.83
CA LEU A 325 11.38 21.04 -3.02
C LEU A 325 12.42 21.94 -3.68
N VAL A 326 12.44 21.99 -5.01
CA VAL A 326 13.18 23.02 -5.75
C VAL A 326 12.59 24.40 -5.45
N ASP A 327 11.26 24.52 -5.42
CA ASP A 327 10.58 25.78 -5.13
C ASP A 327 10.70 26.17 -3.64
N SER A 328 10.56 25.21 -2.72
CA SER A 328 10.73 25.43 -1.28
C SER A 328 11.21 24.16 -0.58
N LYS A 329 12.38 24.23 0.06
CA LYS A 329 12.97 23.10 0.80
C LYS A 329 12.11 22.62 1.97
N ASP A 330 11.22 23.47 2.47
CA ASP A 330 10.31 23.15 3.57
C ASP A 330 8.93 22.66 3.10
N ALA A 331 8.74 22.49 1.78
CA ALA A 331 7.48 22.04 1.21
C ALA A 331 7.07 20.67 1.76
N ILE A 332 5.81 20.57 2.17
CA ILE A 332 5.19 19.34 2.65
C ILE A 332 4.23 18.85 1.58
N PHE A 333 4.36 17.58 1.18
CA PHE A 333 3.36 16.96 0.31
C PHE A 333 2.09 16.65 1.11
N THR A 334 0.92 17.07 0.64
CA THR A 334 -0.34 17.00 1.39
C THR A 334 -1.47 16.39 0.56
N TYR A 335 -2.61 16.11 1.19
CA TYR A 335 -3.81 15.65 0.49
C TYR A 335 -4.27 16.59 -0.62
N LYS A 336 -4.12 17.91 -0.47
CA LYS A 336 -4.37 18.89 -1.54
C LYS A 336 -3.53 18.59 -2.80
N HIS A 337 -2.23 18.36 -2.61
CA HIS A 337 -1.32 18.05 -3.72
C HIS A 337 -1.70 16.72 -4.37
N LEU A 338 -1.98 15.69 -3.57
CA LEU A 338 -2.45 14.39 -4.06
C LEU A 338 -3.76 14.52 -4.85
N PHE A 339 -4.74 15.26 -4.33
CA PHE A 339 -6.02 15.46 -4.98
C PHE A 339 -5.87 16.11 -6.36
N ASN A 340 -5.06 17.16 -6.44
CA ASN A 340 -4.79 17.86 -7.69
C ASN A 340 -4.11 16.92 -8.70
N GLU A 341 -3.11 16.18 -8.25
CA GLU A 341 -2.38 15.23 -9.07
C GLU A 341 -3.27 14.10 -9.63
N LEU A 342 -4.18 13.56 -8.81
CA LEU A 342 -5.17 12.57 -9.22
C LEU A 342 -6.24 13.17 -10.15
N SER A 343 -6.68 14.41 -9.87
CA SER A 343 -7.70 15.12 -10.67
C SER A 343 -7.28 15.38 -12.11
N THR A 344 -5.98 15.60 -12.36
CA THR A 344 -5.47 15.90 -13.72
C THR A 344 -5.59 14.74 -14.71
N LYS A 345 -5.69 13.49 -14.21
CA LYS A 345 -5.66 12.28 -15.06
C LYS A 345 -6.89 11.41 -14.94
N MET A 346 -7.84 11.76 -14.09
CA MET A 346 -9.00 10.92 -13.96
C MET A 346 -9.93 11.02 -15.15
N SER A 347 -10.31 9.88 -15.71
CA SER A 347 -11.30 9.74 -16.80
C SER A 347 -12.73 10.11 -16.38
N VAL A 348 -12.92 10.67 -15.20
CA VAL A 348 -14.21 11.19 -14.74
C VAL A 348 -14.36 12.61 -15.28
N THR A 349 -14.40 12.76 -16.60
CA THR A 349 -14.43 14.08 -17.24
C THR A 349 -15.74 14.38 -17.91
N THR A 350 -16.64 13.42 -18.07
CA THR A 350 -17.90 13.62 -18.80
C THR A 350 -18.85 14.46 -17.94
N PRO A 351 -19.04 15.75 -18.26
CA PRO A 351 -20.02 16.56 -17.57
C PRO A 351 -21.40 16.09 -18.03
N TYR A 352 -22.32 15.97 -17.08
CA TYR A 352 -23.69 15.57 -17.32
C TYR A 352 -24.60 16.37 -16.41
N THR A 353 -25.60 17.00 -17.02
CA THR A 353 -26.65 17.71 -16.29
C THR A 353 -27.87 16.80 -16.26
N PHE A 354 -28.27 16.37 -15.06
CA PHE A 354 -29.47 15.56 -14.91
C PHE A 354 -30.72 16.40 -15.17
N PRO A 355 -31.80 15.81 -15.69
CA PRO A 355 -33.09 16.49 -15.84
C PRO A 355 -33.49 17.26 -14.57
N ASP A 356 -33.82 18.54 -14.75
CA ASP A 356 -34.19 19.51 -13.72
C ASP A 356 -33.16 19.74 -12.59
N SER A 357 -31.91 19.29 -12.76
CA SER A 357 -30.82 19.68 -11.86
C SER A 357 -30.17 20.98 -12.36
N PRO A 358 -29.95 21.97 -11.49
CA PRO A 358 -29.20 23.18 -11.84
C PRO A 358 -27.68 22.92 -11.97
N THR A 359 -27.20 21.74 -11.54
CA THR A 359 -25.79 21.42 -11.44
C THR A 359 -25.34 20.52 -12.59
N SER A 360 -24.20 20.85 -13.19
CA SER A 360 -23.48 19.92 -14.05
C SER A 360 -22.55 19.05 -13.21
N TYR A 361 -22.82 17.75 -13.17
CA TYR A 361 -22.01 16.79 -12.45
C TYR A 361 -20.97 16.19 -13.38
N LEU A 362 -19.80 15.83 -12.85
CA LEU A 362 -19.03 14.79 -13.50
C LEU A 362 -19.76 13.48 -13.30
N TYR A 363 -19.94 12.68 -14.36
CA TYR A 363 -20.76 11.48 -14.31
C TYR A 363 -20.05 10.28 -14.93
N ARG A 364 -20.21 9.11 -14.32
CA ARG A 364 -19.67 7.86 -14.84
C ARG A 364 -20.52 6.65 -14.48
N ARG A 365 -20.84 5.82 -15.48
CA ARG A 365 -21.47 4.49 -15.31
C ARG A 365 -20.43 3.41 -15.05
N MET A 366 -20.87 2.29 -14.47
CA MET A 366 -20.00 1.16 -14.07
C MET A 366 -18.86 1.63 -13.16
N TRP A 367 -19.20 2.53 -12.26
CA TRP A 367 -18.26 3.21 -11.40
C TRP A 367 -18.89 3.49 -10.06
N ASP A 368 -18.11 3.28 -9.01
CA ASP A 368 -18.55 3.41 -7.63
C ASP A 368 -17.62 4.35 -6.88
N ASN A 369 -18.13 5.53 -6.55
CA ASN A 369 -17.49 6.52 -5.70
C ASN A 369 -17.68 6.25 -4.21
N ILE A 370 -18.37 5.15 -3.87
CA ILE A 370 -18.44 4.58 -2.54
C ILE A 370 -19.13 5.55 -1.57
N ALA A 371 -20.10 6.30 -2.07
CA ALA A 371 -20.97 7.15 -1.26
C ALA A 371 -21.87 6.32 -0.31
N ASP A 372 -21.97 5.00 -0.53
CA ASP A 372 -22.67 4.05 0.34
C ASP A 372 -21.82 3.59 1.55
N SER A 373 -20.53 3.96 1.61
CA SER A 373 -19.60 3.45 2.63
C SER A 373 -20.01 3.83 4.05
N THR A 374 -20.06 2.85 4.95
CA THR A 374 -20.21 3.11 6.40
C THR A 374 -18.88 3.30 7.12
N GLN A 375 -17.74 3.19 6.43
CA GLN A 375 -16.41 3.26 7.06
C GLN A 375 -16.14 4.64 7.70
N TYR A 376 -16.82 5.69 7.23
CA TYR A 376 -16.68 7.05 7.74
C TYR A 376 -18.04 7.53 8.24
N GLU A 377 -18.47 6.98 9.37
CA GLU A 377 -19.72 7.36 10.03
C GLU A 377 -19.79 8.89 10.18
N GLY A 378 -20.92 9.48 9.78
CA GLY A 378 -21.13 10.94 9.75
C GLY A 378 -20.89 11.62 8.41
N GLU A 379 -20.23 10.95 7.44
CA GLU A 379 -19.98 11.52 6.10
C GLU A 379 -21.05 11.13 5.05
N ASN A 380 -21.98 10.26 5.44
CA ASN A 380 -23.13 9.90 4.63
C ASN A 380 -24.28 10.83 4.99
N ILE A 381 -24.96 11.36 3.97
CA ILE A 381 -26.13 12.21 4.18
C ILE A 381 -27.35 11.30 4.23
N ASP A 382 -27.85 11.06 5.43
CA ASP A 382 -29.11 10.35 5.64
C ASP A 382 -30.29 11.30 5.44
N TRP A 383 -30.84 11.30 4.23
CA TRP A 383 -32.04 12.07 3.90
C TRP A 383 -33.32 11.52 4.56
N LYS A 384 -33.22 10.42 5.32
CA LYS A 384 -34.28 9.88 6.18
C LYS A 384 -34.02 10.09 7.67
N ASP A 385 -33.04 10.93 8.04
CA ASP A 385 -32.74 11.24 9.44
C ASP A 385 -34.04 11.66 10.18
N PRO A 386 -34.44 10.93 11.24
CA PRO A 386 -35.62 11.26 12.03
C PRO A 386 -35.62 12.69 12.58
N LYS A 387 -34.45 13.28 12.82
CA LYS A 387 -34.32 14.67 13.28
C LYS A 387 -34.75 15.67 12.22
N MET A 388 -34.42 15.43 10.95
CA MET A 388 -34.86 16.28 9.83
C MET A 388 -36.36 16.13 9.57
N LEU A 389 -36.88 14.90 9.69
CA LEU A 389 -38.31 14.61 9.51
C LEU A 389 -39.19 15.11 10.67
N ALA A 390 -38.59 15.37 11.84
CA ALA A 390 -39.30 15.89 13.00
C ALA A 390 -39.60 17.40 12.90
N ASP A 391 -38.89 18.14 12.06
CA ASP A 391 -39.17 19.54 11.76
C ASP A 391 -40.11 19.67 10.54
N PRO A 392 -41.40 20.02 10.75
CA PRO A 392 -42.38 20.08 9.65
C PRO A 392 -42.05 21.11 8.57
N ASN A 393 -41.20 22.09 8.87
CA ASN A 393 -40.80 23.14 7.93
C ASN A 393 -39.49 22.80 7.19
N HIS A 394 -38.87 21.65 7.49
CA HIS A 394 -37.63 21.25 6.85
C HIS A 394 -37.86 20.92 5.38
N PHE A 395 -36.91 21.33 4.51
CA PHE A 395 -37.04 21.15 3.05
C PHE A 395 -37.21 19.70 2.61
N ILE A 396 -36.84 18.74 3.47
CA ILE A 396 -36.94 17.30 3.19
C ILE A 396 -38.37 16.85 2.83
N HIS A 397 -39.39 17.51 3.38
CA HIS A 397 -40.79 17.21 3.06
C HIS A 397 -41.18 17.60 1.62
N SER A 398 -40.41 18.49 0.98
CA SER A 398 -40.57 18.87 -0.43
C SER A 398 -39.69 18.05 -1.38
N LEU A 399 -38.80 17.21 -0.84
CA LEU A 399 -37.84 16.46 -1.63
C LEU A 399 -38.53 15.25 -2.30
N GLU A 400 -38.36 15.14 -3.62
CA GLU A 400 -38.73 13.91 -4.33
C GLU A 400 -37.89 12.74 -3.82
N ASP A 401 -38.51 11.56 -3.65
CA ASP A 401 -37.79 10.34 -3.22
C ASP A 401 -36.51 10.10 -4.06
N PRO A 402 -35.32 10.25 -3.44
CA PRO A 402 -34.04 10.14 -4.13
C PRO A 402 -33.80 8.74 -4.74
N ASN A 403 -34.51 7.70 -4.26
CA ASN A 403 -34.37 6.33 -4.76
C ASN A 403 -35.12 6.07 -6.07
N LYS A 404 -35.92 7.02 -6.56
CA LYS A 404 -36.73 6.80 -7.78
C LYS A 404 -35.90 6.76 -9.05
N THR A 405 -35.01 7.74 -9.23
CA THR A 405 -34.22 7.88 -10.46
C THR A 405 -32.86 8.51 -10.18
N PRO A 406 -31.87 8.32 -11.09
CA PRO A 406 -30.65 9.11 -11.10
C PRO A 406 -30.87 10.62 -10.90
N SER A 407 -31.91 11.17 -11.54
CA SER A 407 -32.22 12.59 -11.51
C SER A 407 -32.78 13.03 -10.15
N SER A 408 -33.61 12.22 -9.50
CA SER A 408 -34.10 12.54 -8.15
C SER A 408 -32.98 12.47 -7.12
N CYS A 409 -32.02 11.55 -7.29
CA CYS A 409 -30.81 11.51 -6.49
C CYS A 409 -29.92 12.76 -6.69
N ALA A 410 -29.75 13.22 -7.93
CA ALA A 410 -29.04 14.47 -8.22
C ALA A 410 -29.71 15.69 -7.54
N LYS A 411 -31.03 15.83 -7.68
CA LYS A 411 -31.82 16.89 -7.02
C LYS A 411 -31.64 16.87 -5.49
N ALA A 412 -31.61 15.68 -4.90
CA ALA A 412 -31.34 15.53 -3.47
C ALA A 412 -29.94 16.06 -3.13
N CYS A 413 -28.91 15.67 -3.87
CA CYS A 413 -27.57 16.20 -3.68
C CYS A 413 -27.47 17.72 -3.88
N ASP A 414 -28.25 18.30 -4.80
CA ASP A 414 -28.33 19.75 -4.97
C ASP A 414 -28.97 20.45 -3.76
N ALA A 415 -29.99 19.84 -3.15
CA ALA A 415 -30.67 20.37 -1.98
C ALA A 415 -29.81 20.36 -0.71
N PHE A 416 -28.94 19.35 -0.55
CA PHE A 416 -27.99 19.29 0.56
C PHE A 416 -26.75 20.13 0.25
N VAL A 417 -26.57 21.23 0.98
CA VAL A 417 -25.43 22.14 0.82
C VAL A 417 -24.10 21.39 0.90
N GLN A 418 -23.97 20.47 1.86
CA GLN A 418 -22.78 19.67 2.10
C GLN A 418 -22.57 18.49 1.12
N CYS A 419 -23.52 18.16 0.24
CA CYS A 419 -23.34 17.03 -0.68
C CYS A 419 -22.34 17.37 -1.79
N THR A 420 -21.21 16.65 -1.81
CA THR A 420 -20.13 16.81 -2.80
C THR A 420 -20.16 15.74 -3.88
N GLN A 421 -20.75 14.57 -3.59
CA GLN A 421 -20.93 13.49 -4.54
C GLN A 421 -22.14 12.61 -4.19
N PHE A 422 -22.59 11.81 -5.15
CA PHE A 422 -23.54 10.74 -4.92
C PHE A 422 -23.22 9.49 -5.75
N SER A 423 -23.66 8.33 -5.29
CA SER A 423 -23.79 7.12 -6.11
C SER A 423 -25.25 6.70 -6.17
N TYR A 424 -25.59 6.01 -7.25
CA TYR A 424 -26.90 5.41 -7.41
C TYR A 424 -26.75 3.99 -7.91
N LEU A 425 -27.36 3.07 -7.16
CA LEU A 425 -27.46 1.66 -7.51
C LEU A 425 -28.77 1.43 -8.24
N GLU A 426 -28.70 1.08 -9.52
CA GLU A 426 -29.85 0.61 -10.29
C GLU A 426 -29.88 -0.93 -10.24
N TYR A 427 -31.05 -1.51 -9.98
CA TYR A 427 -31.21 -2.96 -9.96
C TYR A 427 -32.45 -3.41 -10.73
N GLU A 428 -32.37 -4.62 -11.27
CA GLU A 428 -33.45 -5.25 -12.03
C GLU A 428 -33.41 -6.77 -11.90
N ALA A 429 -34.58 -7.39 -11.76
CA ALA A 429 -34.80 -8.82 -11.74
C ALA A 429 -35.79 -9.20 -12.86
N LYS A 430 -35.38 -10.10 -13.77
CA LYS A 430 -36.14 -10.52 -14.96
C LYS A 430 -36.23 -12.03 -15.05
N VAL A 431 -37.40 -12.56 -15.40
CA VAL A 431 -37.57 -13.98 -15.74
C VAL A 431 -36.85 -14.25 -17.07
N ILE A 432 -35.91 -15.20 -17.09
CA ILE A 432 -35.02 -15.45 -18.24
C ILE A 432 -35.80 -15.84 -19.50
N GLN A 433 -36.79 -16.72 -19.37
CA GLN A 433 -37.54 -17.25 -20.52
C GLN A 433 -38.46 -16.22 -21.17
N SER A 434 -39.12 -15.37 -20.35
CA SER A 434 -40.16 -14.46 -20.83
C SER A 434 -39.71 -13.00 -20.93
N GLY A 435 -38.56 -12.66 -20.34
CA GLY A 435 -38.11 -11.27 -20.18
C GLY A 435 -38.96 -10.44 -19.22
N ARG A 436 -39.95 -11.04 -18.54
CA ARG A 436 -40.85 -10.33 -17.62
C ARG A 436 -40.06 -9.78 -16.44
N VAL A 437 -40.10 -8.47 -16.24
CA VAL A 437 -39.53 -7.79 -15.08
C VAL A 437 -40.36 -8.13 -13.84
N LEU A 438 -39.72 -8.71 -12.82
CA LEU A 438 -40.32 -9.00 -11.52
C LEU A 438 -40.14 -7.82 -10.56
N ARG A 439 -38.96 -7.22 -10.56
CA ARG A 439 -38.59 -6.10 -9.69
C ARG A 439 -37.59 -5.21 -10.41
N SER A 440 -37.75 -3.91 -10.26
CA SER A 440 -36.75 -2.92 -10.66
C SER A 440 -36.81 -1.72 -9.72
N GLY A 441 -35.73 -0.96 -9.64
CA GLY A 441 -35.67 0.24 -8.82
C GLY A 441 -34.25 0.75 -8.67
N GLY A 442 -34.05 1.65 -7.71
CA GLY A 442 -32.71 2.05 -7.33
C GLY A 442 -32.57 2.52 -5.89
N VAL A 443 -31.33 2.78 -5.52
CA VAL A 443 -30.94 3.26 -4.20
C VAL A 443 -29.94 4.40 -4.38
N CYS A 444 -30.25 5.54 -3.79
CA CYS A 444 -29.42 6.74 -3.80
C CYS A 444 -28.58 6.84 -2.53
N TYR A 445 -27.29 7.11 -2.71
CA TYR A 445 -26.34 7.34 -1.63
C TYR A 445 -25.67 8.70 -1.81
N LEU A 446 -25.80 9.56 -0.81
CA LEU A 446 -25.30 10.93 -0.81
C LEU A 446 -24.12 11.04 0.16
N SER A 447 -23.06 11.76 -0.21
CA SER A 447 -21.88 11.91 0.65
C SER A 447 -21.36 13.35 0.70
N THR A 448 -20.82 13.71 1.86
CA THR A 448 -20.16 14.99 2.14
C THR A 448 -18.72 15.03 1.64
N ILE A 449 -18.09 13.88 1.44
CA ILE A 449 -16.67 13.77 1.11
C ILE A 449 -16.45 13.37 -0.34
N PHE A 450 -15.31 13.79 -0.88
CA PHE A 450 -14.95 13.49 -2.26
C PHE A 450 -14.06 12.24 -2.32
N ARG A 451 -14.49 11.23 -3.05
CA ARG A 451 -13.75 10.04 -3.42
C ARG A 451 -13.81 9.86 -4.92
N PHE A 452 -12.68 9.59 -5.52
CA PHE A 452 -12.57 9.37 -6.95
C PHE A 452 -13.27 8.10 -7.46
N GLY A 453 -13.49 7.14 -6.57
CA GLY A 453 -14.15 5.87 -6.84
C GLY A 453 -13.30 4.86 -7.59
N VAL A 454 -13.89 3.68 -7.79
CA VAL A 454 -13.27 2.54 -8.46
C VAL A 454 -14.19 2.01 -9.54
N GLY A 455 -13.61 1.33 -10.54
CA GLY A 455 -14.39 0.62 -11.55
C GLY A 455 -15.23 -0.48 -10.90
N ARG A 456 -16.52 -0.51 -11.20
CA ARG A 456 -17.46 -1.53 -10.71
C ARG A 456 -18.29 -2.04 -11.87
N GLY A 457 -18.04 -3.28 -12.27
CA GLY A 457 -18.79 -3.94 -13.34
C GLY A 457 -20.27 -4.11 -12.98
N ILE A 458 -21.05 -4.54 -13.97
CA ILE A 458 -22.44 -4.97 -13.71
C ILE A 458 -22.35 -6.27 -12.92
N ASN A 459 -22.96 -6.31 -11.74
CA ASN A 459 -23.13 -7.57 -11.03
C ASN A 459 -24.30 -8.31 -11.65
N VAL A 460 -24.09 -9.57 -12.04
CA VAL A 460 -25.13 -10.43 -12.61
C VAL A 460 -25.12 -11.76 -11.86
N TRP A 461 -26.29 -12.23 -11.48
CA TRP A 461 -26.47 -13.56 -10.90
C TRP A 461 -27.87 -14.09 -11.18
N ASP A 462 -28.02 -15.40 -11.20
CA ASP A 462 -29.30 -16.07 -11.42
C ASP A 462 -29.81 -16.71 -10.13
N ASP A 463 -31.10 -16.54 -9.84
CA ASP A 463 -31.78 -17.12 -8.68
C ASP A 463 -33.27 -17.44 -9.00
N ASP A 464 -34.10 -17.54 -7.97
CA ASP A 464 -35.55 -17.77 -8.07
C ASP A 464 -36.38 -16.47 -7.93
N GLY A 465 -35.74 -15.30 -7.91
CA GLY A 465 -36.37 -14.01 -7.65
C GLY A 465 -36.57 -13.70 -6.16
N GLY A 466 -36.10 -14.55 -5.25
CA GLY A 466 -36.11 -14.34 -3.80
C GLY A 466 -37.49 -14.47 -3.14
N ASP A 467 -38.48 -14.98 -3.85
CA ASP A 467 -39.85 -15.18 -3.36
C ASP A 467 -40.30 -16.65 -3.31
N GLY A 468 -39.44 -17.59 -3.74
CA GLY A 468 -39.71 -19.02 -3.80
C GLY A 468 -40.77 -19.43 -4.84
N ARG A 469 -41.23 -18.50 -5.70
CA ARG A 469 -42.30 -18.76 -6.68
C ARG A 469 -41.77 -19.13 -8.05
N ASN A 470 -40.53 -18.80 -8.37
CA ASN A 470 -39.90 -19.18 -9.64
C ASN A 470 -38.92 -20.35 -9.42
N PRO A 471 -38.63 -21.16 -10.47
CA PRO A 471 -37.59 -22.18 -10.37
C PRO A 471 -36.21 -21.57 -10.05
N ALA A 472 -35.35 -22.31 -9.36
CA ALA A 472 -33.98 -21.89 -9.11
C ALA A 472 -33.23 -21.65 -10.43
N GLY A 473 -32.56 -20.49 -10.53
CA GLY A 473 -31.82 -20.08 -11.73
C GLY A 473 -32.70 -19.64 -12.90
N SER A 474 -33.97 -19.31 -12.66
CA SER A 474 -34.91 -18.85 -13.71
C SER A 474 -35.08 -17.33 -13.76
N VAL A 475 -34.51 -16.61 -12.79
CA VAL A 475 -34.54 -15.15 -12.71
C VAL A 475 -33.12 -14.63 -12.80
N ALA A 476 -32.87 -13.79 -13.80
CA ALA A 476 -31.62 -13.05 -13.95
C ALA A 476 -31.72 -11.72 -13.22
N ASN A 477 -30.75 -11.47 -12.33
CA ASN A 477 -30.64 -10.24 -11.57
C ASN A 477 -29.45 -9.42 -12.07
N THR A 478 -29.63 -8.11 -12.09
CA THR A 478 -28.58 -7.16 -12.42
C THR A 478 -28.51 -6.04 -11.40
N GLN A 479 -27.29 -5.59 -11.10
CA GLN A 479 -27.01 -4.39 -10.35
C GLN A 479 -25.94 -3.57 -11.06
N LEU A 480 -26.19 -2.28 -11.21
CA LEU A 480 -25.29 -1.34 -11.84
C LEU A 480 -25.14 -0.10 -10.97
N PHE A 481 -23.89 0.25 -10.68
CA PHE A 481 -23.55 1.52 -10.06
C PHE A 481 -23.20 2.57 -11.10
N PHE A 482 -23.66 3.79 -10.86
CA PHE A 482 -23.08 4.97 -11.45
C PHE A 482 -22.82 6.02 -10.37
N SER A 483 -21.85 6.88 -10.66
CA SER A 483 -21.32 7.85 -9.72
C SER A 483 -21.36 9.25 -10.33
N ALA A 484 -21.62 10.23 -9.48
CA ALA A 484 -21.64 11.63 -9.86
C ALA A 484 -20.92 12.49 -8.82
N TRP A 485 -20.22 13.52 -9.28
CA TRP A 485 -19.46 14.44 -8.44
C TRP A 485 -19.79 15.88 -8.78
N ASN A 486 -20.11 16.67 -7.77
CA ASN A 486 -20.24 18.11 -7.91
C ASN A 486 -18.85 18.75 -7.81
N ARG A 487 -18.10 18.68 -8.93
CA ARG A 487 -16.71 19.18 -8.97
C ARG A 487 -16.62 20.66 -8.68
N GLN A 488 -17.57 21.45 -9.19
CA GLN A 488 -17.56 22.89 -8.96
C GLN A 488 -17.67 23.19 -7.46
N LYS A 489 -18.66 22.59 -6.78
CA LYS A 489 -18.80 22.72 -5.32
C LYS A 489 -17.54 22.27 -4.58
N TRP A 490 -16.94 21.14 -4.97
CA TRP A 490 -15.70 20.69 -4.35
C TRP A 490 -14.53 21.67 -4.55
N VAL A 491 -14.37 22.22 -5.75
CA VAL A 491 -13.31 23.20 -6.06
C VAL A 491 -13.54 24.49 -5.27
N ASP A 492 -14.77 25.01 -5.24
CA ASP A 492 -15.11 26.22 -4.49
C ASP A 492 -14.84 26.04 -2.99
N TYR A 493 -15.24 24.89 -2.47
CA TYR A 493 -14.99 24.47 -1.10
C TYR A 493 -13.49 24.38 -0.78
N SER A 494 -12.74 23.63 -1.59
CA SER A 494 -11.32 23.37 -1.35
C SER A 494 -10.42 24.58 -1.57
N ASN A 495 -10.83 25.54 -2.42
CA ASN A 495 -10.14 26.83 -2.60
C ASN A 495 -10.26 27.73 -1.35
N GLY A 496 -11.33 27.59 -0.57
CA GLY A 496 -11.51 28.31 0.69
C GLY A 496 -10.62 27.79 1.83
N LEU A 497 -10.07 26.58 1.70
CA LEU A 497 -9.25 25.95 2.73
C LEU A 497 -7.82 26.49 2.70
N ARG A 498 -7.40 27.11 3.81
CA ARG A 498 -6.02 27.56 4.02
C ARG A 498 -5.24 26.48 4.76
N CYS A 499 -4.17 26.00 4.12
CA CYS A 499 -3.19 25.15 4.80
C CYS A 499 -2.21 26.05 5.55
N HIS A 500 -2.13 25.87 6.85
CA HIS A 500 -1.29 26.64 7.76
C HIS A 500 0.01 25.91 8.05
#